data_AF-A0A5C9BDN6-F1
#
_entry.id   AF-A0A5C9BDN6-F1
#
_cell.length_a   1.000
_cell.length_b   1.000
_cell.length_c   1.000
_cell.angle_alpha   90.00
_cell.angle_beta   90.00
_cell.angle_gamma   90.00
#
_symmetry.space_group_name_H-M   'P 1'
#
loop_
_entity.id
_entity.type
_entity.pdbx_description
1 polymer ?
#
loop_
_entity_poly.entity_id
_entity_poly.type
_entity_poly.pdbx_seq_one_letter_code
_entity_poly.pdbx_strand_id
1 'polypeptide(L)' 'MALMKRPRLTAAQPLPGHLLRLSFVDGSIYTLRFAEFFAESPGLAPLREESAFLQGAADE' A
#
# COMPACT_ATOMS: atom_id res chain seq x y z
N MET A 1 11.77 13.47 -22.91
CA MET A 1 10.71 13.10 -21.94
C MET A 1 11.11 11.80 -21.30
N ALA A 2 11.41 11.79 -20.00
CA ALA A 2 11.80 10.56 -19.32
C ALA A 2 10.63 9.57 -19.41
N LEU A 3 10.82 8.48 -20.15
CA LEU A 3 9.93 7.33 -20.13
C LEU A 3 10.05 6.77 -18.71
N MET A 4 9.22 7.27 -17.78
CA MET A 4 9.17 6.74 -16.43
C MET A 4 8.83 5.26 -16.58
N LYS A 5 9.84 4.41 -16.46
CA LYS A 5 9.73 2.97 -16.47
C LYS A 5 8.83 2.66 -15.30
N ARG A 6 7.52 2.55 -15.55
CA ARG A 6 6.49 2.43 -14.49
C ARG A 6 6.94 1.28 -13.61
N PRO A 7 7.43 1.56 -12.39
CA PRO A 7 7.99 0.52 -11.57
C PRO A 7 6.82 -0.42 -11.28
N ARG A 8 6.92 -1.66 -11.77
CA ARG A 8 5.86 -2.65 -11.55
C ARG A 8 5.90 -3.03 -10.09
N LEU A 9 4.76 -2.90 -9.45
CA LEU A 9 4.58 -3.37 -8.09
C LEU A 9 4.63 -4.90 -8.13
N THR A 10 5.54 -5.48 -7.36
CA THR A 10 5.70 -6.94 -7.23
C THR A 10 4.90 -7.44 -6.04
N ALA A 11 4.92 -6.71 -4.94
CA ALA A 11 4.19 -7.09 -3.73
C ALA A 11 3.72 -5.86 -2.95
N ALA A 12 2.55 -5.96 -2.37
CA ALA A 12 2.00 -5.01 -1.41
C ALA A 12 1.74 -5.74 -0.11
N GLN A 13 2.53 -5.44 0.92
CA GLN A 13 2.38 -6.04 2.24
C GLN A 13 1.84 -5.00 3.22
N PRO A 14 0.62 -5.19 3.73
CA PRO A 14 0.12 -4.38 4.84
C PRO A 14 0.91 -4.73 6.11
N LEU A 15 1.20 -3.70 6.88
CA LEU A 15 1.94 -3.73 8.14
C LEU A 15 1.10 -3.05 9.23
N PRO A 16 1.31 -3.42 10.51
CA PRO A 16 0.61 -2.81 11.63
C PRO A 16 0.87 -1.30 11.69
N GLY A 17 -0.10 -0.55 12.21
CA GLY A 17 -0.10 0.91 12.20
C GLY A 17 -0.45 1.52 10.83
N HIS A 18 -1.22 0.79 10.01
CA HIS A 18 -1.69 1.21 8.68
C HIS A 18 -0.56 1.60 7.75
N LEU A 19 0.51 0.80 7.78
CA LEU A 19 1.66 0.99 6.90
C LEU A 19 1.54 0.02 5.73
N LEU A 20 1.75 0.49 4.50
CA LEU A 20 1.78 -0.37 3.32
C LEU A 20 3.21 -0.40 2.78
N ARG A 21 3.82 -1.58 2.80
CA ARG A 21 5.11 -1.82 2.18
C ARG A 21 4.90 -2.25 0.73
N LEU A 22 5.37 -1.43 -0.19
CA LEU A 22 5.37 -1.66 -1.62
C LEU A 22 6.76 -2.11 -2.06
N SER A 23 6.85 -3.32 -2.62
CA SER A 23 8.07 -3.85 -3.21
C SER A 23 7.93 -3.83 -4.73
N PHE A 24 8.92 -3.27 -5.41
CA PHE A 24 8.92 -3.14 -6.87
C PHE A 24 9.88 -4.12 -7.52
N VAL A 25 9.67 -4.43 -8.80
CA VAL A 25 10.50 -5.37 -9.58
C VAL A 25 11.97 -4.96 -9.68
N ASP A 26 12.26 -3.67 -9.47
CA ASP A 26 13.60 -3.11 -9.47
C ASP A 26 14.33 -3.31 -8.12
N GLY A 27 13.68 -3.95 -7.14
CA GLY A 27 14.21 -4.13 -5.78
C GLY A 27 13.99 -2.93 -4.86
N SER A 28 13.47 -1.82 -5.40
CA SER A 28 13.08 -0.67 -4.59
C SER A 28 11.91 -1.02 -3.66
N ILE A 29 12.01 -0.57 -2.41
CA ILE A 29 10.98 -0.75 -1.38
C ILE A 29 10.53 0.62 -0.91
N TYR A 30 9.22 0.84 -0.89
CA TYR A 30 8.61 2.05 -0.38
C TYR A 30 7.64 1.69 0.75
N THR A 31 7.65 2.47 1.82
CA THR A 31 6.68 2.33 2.91
C THR A 31 5.81 3.56 2.94
N LEU A 32 4.50 3.36 2.78
CA LEU A 32 3.50 4.41 2.79
C LEU A 32 2.68 4.31 4.06
N ARG A 33 2.35 5.46 4.65
CA ARG A 33 1.39 5.52 5.75
C ARG A 33 0.00 5.74 5.18
N PHE A 34 -0.86 4.74 5.30
CA PHE A 34 -2.22 4.78 4.79
C PHE A 34 -3.19 5.61 5.66
N ALA A 35 -2.76 5.95 6.89
CA ALA A 35 -3.56 6.72 7.85
C ALA A 35 -4.12 8.04 7.30
N GLU A 36 -3.35 8.77 6.50
CA GLU A 36 -3.74 10.07 5.92
C GLU A 36 -4.83 9.91 4.85
N PHE A 37 -4.76 8.83 4.06
CA PHE A 37 -5.73 8.54 3.00
C PHE A 37 -7.11 8.14 3.53
N PHE A 38 -7.20 7.61 4.75
CA PHE A 38 -8.50 7.31 5.38
C PHE A 38 -9.30 8.56 5.72
N ALA A 39 -8.65 9.72 5.87
CA ALA A 39 -9.34 10.98 6.09
C ALA A 39 -9.90 11.53 4.77
N GLU A 40 -9.18 11.32 3.66
CA GLU A 40 -9.55 11.84 2.34
C GLU A 40 -10.60 10.99 1.61
N SER A 41 -10.66 9.69 1.90
CA SER A 41 -11.56 8.77 1.18
C SER A 41 -12.52 8.03 2.14
N PRO A 42 -13.82 8.40 2.19
CA PRO A 42 -14.81 7.70 3.02
C PRO A 42 -15.01 6.23 2.59
N GLY A 43 -14.68 5.88 1.35
CA GLY A 43 -14.68 4.50 0.86
C GLY A 43 -13.60 3.61 1.47
N LEU A 44 -12.59 4.18 2.12
CA LEU A 44 -11.54 3.44 2.85
C LEU A 44 -11.86 3.32 4.35
N ALA A 45 -13.06 3.73 4.80
CA ALA A 45 -13.52 3.54 6.17
C ALA A 45 -13.33 2.10 6.72
N PRO A 46 -13.60 1.01 5.97
CA PRO A 46 -13.37 -0.34 6.48
C PRO A 46 -11.89 -0.66 6.71
N LEU A 47 -10.97 0.00 6.02
CA LEU A 47 -9.52 -0.19 6.18
C LEU A 47 -8.94 0.58 7.38
N ARG A 48 -9.76 1.37 8.09
CA ARG A 48 -9.37 1.94 9.40
C ARG A 48 -9.22 0.87 10.46
N GLU A 49 -9.95 -0.24 10.33
CA GLU A 49 -9.76 -1.41 11.18
C GLU A 49 -8.44 -2.09 10.79
N GLU A 50 -7.50 -2.20 11.73
CA GLU A 50 -6.18 -2.78 11.46
C GLU A 50 -6.30 -4.22 10.92
N SER A 51 -7.23 -5.00 11.45
CA SER A 51 -7.47 -6.37 10.97
C SER A 51 -7.93 -6.41 9.50
N ALA A 52 -8.79 -5.48 9.09
CA ALA A 52 -9.26 -5.40 7.70
C ALA A 52 -8.15 -4.90 6.77
N PHE A 53 -7.31 -3.97 7.24
CA PHE A 53 -6.14 -3.50 6.50
C PHE A 53 -5.10 -4.61 6.28
N LEU A 54 -4.82 -5.40 7.32
CA LEU A 54 -3.89 -6.52 7.26
C LEU A 54 -4.39 -7.67 6.39
N GLN A 55 -5.71 -7.81 6.21
CA GLN A 55 -6.29 -8.81 5.30
C GLN A 55 -6.23 -8.41 3.82
N GLY A 56 -6.15 -7.12 3.50
CA GLY A 56 -6.17 -6.61 2.12
C GLY A 56 -4.87 -6.78 1.33
N ALA A 57 -3.93 -7.60 1.81
CA ALA A 57 -2.72 -7.92 1.06
C ALA A 57 -3.13 -8.54 -0.28
N ALA A 58 -2.62 -7.99 -1.39
CA ALA A 58 -2.79 -8.59 -2.70
C ALA A 58 -2.08 -9.95 -2.68
N ASP A 59 -2.85 -11.01 -2.45
CA ASP A 59 -2.47 -12.37 -2.73
C ASP A 59 -2.30 -12.53 -4.25
N GLU A 60 -1.28 -13.28 -4.63
CA GLU A 60 -0.72 -13.47 -5.98
C GLU A 60 -1.73 -13.76 -7.10
#